data_AF-A0A444WZZ1-F1
#
_entry.id   AF-A0A444WZZ1-F1
#
_cell.length_a   1.000
_cell.length_b   1.000
_cell.length_c   1.000
_cell.angle_alpha   90.00
_cell.angle_beta   90.00
_cell.angle_gamma   90.00
#
_symmetry.space_group_name_H-M   'P 1'
#
loop_
_entity.id
_entity.type
_entity.pdbx_description
1 polymer ?
#
loop_
_entity_poly.entity_id
_entity_poly.type
_entity_poly.pdbx_seq_one_letter_code
_entity_poly.pdbx_strand_id
1 'polypeptide(L)' 'MRLARSAVRLQKRVEAIENVSRLIKLDIKLNDSLPKIIVDPESYTVTADGEVLACSPITTTLLSRK' A
#
# COMPACT_ATOMS: atom_id res chain seq x y z
N MET A 1 -9.74 14.11 23.37
CA MET A 1 -10.70 14.43 22.28
C MET A 1 -11.70 15.55 22.56
N ARG A 2 -12.33 15.67 23.75
CA ARG A 2 -13.30 16.74 24.04
C ARG A 2 -12.76 18.17 23.81
N LEU A 3 -11.47 18.40 24.08
CA LEU A 3 -10.80 19.70 23.90
C LEU A 3 -10.64 20.13 22.43
N ALA A 4 -10.51 19.19 21.48
CA ALA A 4 -10.29 19.52 20.07
C ALA A 4 -11.57 20.03 19.38
N ARG A 5 -12.76 19.56 19.80
CA ARG A 5 -14.06 19.98 19.24
C ARG A 5 -14.50 21.36 19.71
N SER A 6 -14.04 21.82 20.88
CA SER A 6 -14.39 23.14 21.41
C SER A 6 -13.48 24.24 20.87
N ALA A 7 -12.22 23.92 20.55
CA ALA A 7 -11.26 24.87 19.98
C ALA A 7 -11.60 25.28 18.53
N VAL A 8 -12.27 24.38 17.78
CA VAL A 8 -12.71 24.60 16.40
C VAL A 8 -14.08 23.94 16.20
N ARG A 9 -15.05 24.68 15.63
CA ARG A 9 -16.49 24.33 15.53
C ARG A 9 -16.79 23.13 14.61
N LEU A 10 -16.26 21.96 14.94
CA LEU A 10 -16.42 20.73 14.16
C LEU A 10 -17.74 20.03 14.50
N GLN A 11 -18.61 19.91 13.49
CA GLN A 11 -19.92 19.25 13.62
C GLN A 11 -19.82 17.71 13.50
N LYS A 12 -18.87 17.19 12.72
CA LYS A 12 -18.67 15.75 12.55
C LYS A 12 -18.05 15.10 13.79
N ARG A 13 -18.16 13.77 13.86
CA ARG A 13 -17.45 12.95 14.86
C ARG A 13 -15.94 13.10 14.63
N VAL A 14 -15.23 13.39 15.71
CA VAL A 14 -13.75 13.43 15.75
C VAL A 14 -13.33 12.18 16.50
N GLU A 15 -12.36 11.44 15.98
CA GLU A 15 -11.75 10.27 16.63
C GLU A 15 -10.22 10.42 16.53
N ALA A 16 -9.49 10.00 17.56
CA ALA A 16 -8.03 9.96 17.51
C ALA A 16 -7.59 8.69 16.78
N ILE A 17 -6.59 8.81 15.90
CA ILE A 17 -5.94 7.64 15.31
C ILE A 17 -4.89 7.10 16.27
N GLU A 18 -4.73 5.78 16.29
CA GLU A 18 -3.80 5.08 17.17
C GLU A 18 -3.01 4.03 16.37
N ASN A 19 -1.93 3.50 16.96
CA ASN A 19 -1.15 2.38 16.44
C ASN A 19 -0.45 2.58 15.08
N VAL A 20 -0.30 3.82 14.61
CA VAL A 20 0.27 4.11 13.28
C VAL A 20 1.76 3.79 13.11
N SER A 21 2.52 3.72 14.21
CA SER A 21 3.98 3.52 14.17
C SER A 21 4.44 2.09 14.41
N ARG A 22 3.52 1.18 14.78
CA ARG A 22 3.84 -0.21 15.12
C ARG A 22 3.58 -1.21 14.00
N LEU A 23 2.77 -0.83 13.02
CA LEU A 23 2.35 -1.73 11.95
C LEU A 23 3.49 -1.99 10.97
N ILE A 24 3.62 -3.25 10.56
CA ILE A 24 4.60 -3.74 9.57
C ILE A 24 3.89 -4.45 8.41
N LYS A 25 4.66 -4.87 7.40
CA LYS A 25 4.14 -5.61 6.23
C LYS A 25 3.32 -6.84 6.64
N LEU A 26 3.70 -7.51 7.72
CA LEU A 26 3.01 -8.70 8.25
C LEU A 26 1.62 -8.44 8.79
N ASP A 27 1.29 -7.19 9.16
CA ASP A 27 -0.05 -6.84 9.64
C ASP A 27 -1.05 -6.65 8.48
N ILE A 28 -0.58 -6.67 7.22
CA ILE A 28 -1.42 -6.44 6.04
C ILE A 28 -2.10 -7.74 5.62
N LYS A 29 -3.41 -7.80 5.83
CA LYS A 29 -4.24 -8.93 5.43
C LYS A 29 -4.08 -9.27 3.94
N LEU A 30 -3.83 -10.55 3.67
CA LEU A 30 -3.70 -11.12 2.32
C LEU A 30 -2.54 -10.53 1.49
N ASN A 31 -1.66 -9.70 2.09
CA ASN A 31 -0.61 -8.96 1.39
C ASN A 31 0.64 -8.76 2.28
N ASP A 32 0.99 -9.79 3.03
CA ASP A 32 2.10 -9.81 4.01
C ASP A 32 3.42 -10.37 3.46
N SER A 33 3.46 -10.76 2.19
CA SER A 33 4.65 -11.35 1.57
C SER A 33 5.89 -10.45 1.66
N LEU A 34 7.03 -11.09 2.00
CA LEU A 34 8.36 -10.50 2.18
C LEU A 34 9.40 -11.21 1.28
N PRO A 35 9.27 -11.15 -0.06
CA PRO A 35 10.17 -11.83 -0.97
C PRO A 35 11.56 -11.17 -1.01
N LYS A 36 12.58 -11.93 -1.42
CA LYS A 36 13.88 -11.37 -1.78
C LYS A 36 13.79 -10.76 -3.18
N ILE A 37 13.79 -9.43 -3.25
CA ILE A 37 13.80 -8.69 -4.50
C ILE A 37 15.23 -8.40 -4.94
N ILE A 38 15.54 -8.71 -6.20
CA ILE A 38 16.82 -8.40 -6.84
C ILE A 38 16.55 -7.65 -8.14
N VAL A 39 17.34 -6.60 -8.42
CA VAL A 39 17.27 -5.84 -9.66
C VAL A 39 18.64 -5.90 -10.33
N ASP A 40 18.67 -6.31 -11.59
CA ASP A 40 19.87 -6.24 -12.42
C ASP A 40 20.09 -4.78 -12.89
N PRO A 41 21.27 -4.17 -12.61
CA PRO A 41 21.49 -2.73 -12.84
C PRO A 41 21.62 -2.34 -14.32
N GLU A 42 21.88 -3.30 -15.21
CA GLU A 42 22.10 -3.03 -16.64
C GLU A 42 20.82 -3.26 -17.45
N SER A 43 20.17 -4.40 -17.25
CA SER A 43 18.94 -4.79 -17.97
C SER A 43 17.66 -4.34 -17.29
N TYR A 44 17.72 -3.90 -16.02
CA TYR A 44 16.57 -3.60 -15.17
C TYR A 44 15.61 -4.78 -14.95
N THR A 45 16.07 -6.01 -15.18
CA THR A 45 15.30 -7.21 -14.88
C THR A 45 15.10 -7.32 -13.36
N VAL A 46 13.85 -7.50 -12.94
CA VAL A 46 13.47 -7.67 -11.53
C VAL A 46 13.12 -9.13 -11.27
N THR A 47 13.67 -9.71 -10.21
CA THR A 47 13.28 -11.04 -9.72
C THR A 47 12.77 -10.99 -8.29
N ALA A 48 11.83 -11.89 -7.97
CA ALA A 48 11.37 -12.18 -6.62
C ALA A 48 11.62 -13.65 -6.32
N ASP A 49 12.40 -13.95 -5.29
CA ASP A 49 12.76 -15.33 -4.89
C ASP A 49 13.34 -16.17 -6.05
N GLY A 50 14.01 -15.50 -7.00
CA GLY A 50 14.62 -16.12 -8.17
C GLY A 50 13.73 -16.15 -9.42
N GLU A 51 12.45 -15.78 -9.32
CA GLU A 51 11.51 -15.74 -10.45
C GLU A 51 11.44 -14.36 -11.08
N VAL A 52 11.48 -14.28 -12.42
CA VAL A 52 11.39 -13.02 -13.16
C VAL A 52 9.97 -12.45 -13.06
N LEU A 53 9.86 -11.21 -12.58
CA LEU A 53 8.61 -10.47 -12.52
C LEU A 53 8.38 -9.72 -13.83
N ALA A 54 7.52 -10.24 -14.69
CA ALA A 54 7.17 -9.61 -15.96
C ALA A 54 5.67 -9.78 -16.28
N CYS A 55 5.10 -8.78 -16.94
CA CYS A 55 3.74 -8.82 -17.46
C CYS A 55 3.69 -8.06 -18.79
N SER A 56 3.05 -8.65 -19.81
CA SER A 56 2.86 -7.97 -21.09
C SER A 56 1.92 -6.78 -20.93
N PRO A 57 2.16 -5.67 -21.66
CA PRO A 57 1.27 -4.52 -21.62
C PRO A 57 -0.12 -4.90 -22.14
N ILE A 58 -1.16 -4.31 -21.54
CA ILE A 58 -2.55 -4.50 -21.94
C ILE A 58 -3.08 -3.18 -22.51
N THR A 59 -3.76 -3.22 -23.66
CA THR A 59 -4.29 -2.03 -24.35
C THR A 59 -5.65 -1.56 -23.82
N THR A 60 -6.39 -2.41 -23.13
CA THR A 60 -7.69 -2.07 -22.52
C THR A 60 -7.88 -2.84 -21.22
N THR A 61 -8.25 -2.15 -20.16
CA THR A 61 -8.56 -2.78 -18.87
C THR A 61 -10.06 -2.92 -18.68
N LEU A 62 -10.47 -3.93 -17.91
CA LEU A 62 -11.84 -4.06 -17.46
C LEU A 62 -12.22 -2.80 -16.65
N LEU A 63 -13.46 -2.35 -16.78
CA LEU A 63 -14.04 -1.19 -16.08
C LEU A 63 -13.52 0.21 -16.52
N SER A 64 -12.67 0.31 -17.56
CA SER A 64 -12.14 1.59 -18.04
C SER A 64 -13.10 2.34 -18.98
N ARG A 65 -13.91 1.62 -19.76
CA ARG A 65 -15.03 2.14 -20.58
C ARG A 65 -16.13 1.08 -20.69
N LYS A 66 -17.38 1.53 -20.89
CA LYS A 66 -18.49 0.67 -21.31
C LYS A 66 -18.50 0.54 -22.83
#